data_AF-A0A290XEI8-F1
#
_entry.id   AF-A0A290XEI8-F1
#
_cell.length_a   1.000
_cell.length_b   1.000
_cell.length_c   1.000
_cell.angle_alpha   90.00
_cell.angle_beta   90.00
_cell.angle_gamma   90.00
#
_symmetry.space_group_name_H-M   'P 1'
#
loop_
_entity.id
_entity.type
_entity.pdbx_description
1 polymer ?
#
loop_
_entity_poly.entity_id
_entity_poly.type
_entity_poly.pdbx_seq_one_letter_code
_entity_poly.pdbx_strand_id
1 'polypeptide(L)'
;MNDESALVLLAGPIGATALYWALYRYYRNTDKSHAFERETTVEAKPVTGSDRKVGTVTGTRARRIAGDNSGAYRARVQRIRNPGQTGAAPSAEDVR
;
A
#
# COMPACT_ATOMS: atom_id res chain seq x y z
N MET A 1 8.48 46.53 -37.55
CA MET A 1 7.51 45.79 -36.69
C MET A 1 7.75 46.24 -35.27
N ASN A 2 6.68 46.52 -34.52
CA ASN A 2 6.78 47.01 -33.15
C ASN A 2 6.96 45.82 -32.20
N ASP A 3 7.84 45.96 -31.21
CA ASP A 3 8.19 44.88 -30.28
C ASP A 3 6.97 44.38 -29.48
N GLU A 4 6.04 45.26 -29.14
CA GLU A 4 4.76 44.91 -28.52
C GLU A 4 3.92 43.94 -29.36
N SER A 5 3.89 44.15 -30.67
CA SER A 5 3.13 43.28 -31.57
C SER A 5 3.76 41.89 -31.67
N ALA A 6 5.09 41.81 -31.58
CA ALA A 6 5.82 40.55 -31.53
C ALA A 6 5.60 39.80 -30.21
N LEU A 7 5.55 40.52 -29.08
CA LEU A 7 5.28 39.95 -27.76
C LEU A 7 3.87 39.35 -27.66
N VAL A 8 2.85 40.04 -28.17
CA VAL A 8 1.47 39.54 -28.18
C VAL A 8 1.34 38.28 -29.03
N LEU A 9 2.01 38.23 -30.18
CA LEU A 9 2.01 37.05 -31.05
C LEU A 9 2.67 35.83 -30.37
N LEU A 10 3.74 36.06 -29.61
CA LEU A 10 4.46 35.01 -28.90
C LEU A 10 3.73 34.52 -27.64
N ALA A 11 2.83 35.32 -27.05
CA ALA A 11 2.12 34.97 -25.82
C ALA A 11 1.33 33.66 -25.92
N GLY A 12 0.70 33.40 -27.08
CA GLY A 12 -0.05 32.17 -27.33
C GLY A 12 0.83 30.91 -27.28
N PRO A 13 1.83 30.78 -28.17
CA PRO A 13 2.76 29.65 -28.18
C PRO A 13 3.50 29.46 -26.85
N ILE A 14 3.98 30.55 -26.24
CA ILE A 14 4.67 30.49 -24.94
C ILE A 14 3.73 29.94 -23.86
N GLY A 15 2.50 30.46 -23.78
CA GLY A 15 1.50 30.01 -22.81
C GLY A 15 1.12 28.54 -23.01
N ALA A 16 0.90 28.12 -24.26
CA ALA A 16 0.57 26.73 -24.60
C ALA A 16 1.70 25.76 -24.22
N THR A 17 2.95 26.11 -24.55
CA THR A 17 4.11 25.30 -24.18
C THR A 17 4.30 25.24 -22.66
N ALA A 18 4.20 26.38 -21.96
CA ALA A 18 4.33 26.43 -20.51
C ALA A 18 3.25 25.59 -19.80
N LEU A 19 1.99 25.68 -20.24
CA LEU A 19 0.88 24.91 -19.69
C LEU A 19 1.08 23.40 -19.93
N TYR A 20 1.38 23.01 -21.16
CA TYR A 20 1.65 21.61 -21.51
C TYR A 20 2.77 21.03 -20.64
N TRP A 21 3.87 21.78 -20.53
CA TRP A 21 5.05 21.35 -19.80
C TRP A 21 4.74 21.22 -18.30
N ALA A 22 4.02 22.17 -17.70
CA ALA A 22 3.62 22.11 -16.29
C ALA A 22 2.74 20.88 -15.99
N LEU A 23 1.74 20.60 -16.83
CA LEU A 23 0.91 19.40 -16.72
C LEU A 23 1.74 18.13 -16.90
N TYR A 24 2.65 18.12 -17.88
CA TYR A 24 3.55 17.01 -18.13
C TYR A 24 4.37 16.69 -16.89
N ARG A 25 5.03 17.67 -16.24
CA ARG A 25 5.80 17.43 -15.00
C ARG A 25 4.94 17.15 -13.77
N TYR A 26 3.71 17.67 -13.72
CA TYR A 26 2.79 17.37 -12.62
C TYR A 26 2.38 15.89 -12.63
N TYR A 27 2.10 15.32 -13.80
CA TYR A 27 1.69 13.93 -13.95
C TYR A 27 2.86 12.97 -14.14
N ARG A 28 3.91 13.37 -14.85
CA ARG A 28 5.15 12.64 -14.91
C ARG A 28 5.88 12.88 -13.60
N ASN A 29 5.79 11.86 -12.76
CA ASN A 29 6.49 11.73 -11.49
C ASN A 29 8.04 11.74 -11.60
N THR A 30 8.62 12.31 -12.67
CA THR A 30 10.04 12.34 -13.01
C THR A 30 10.89 13.02 -11.94
N ASP A 31 10.28 13.92 -11.14
CA ASP A 31 10.96 14.66 -10.08
C ASP A 31 10.71 14.07 -8.69
N LYS A 32 9.92 13.00 -8.58
CA LYS A 32 9.74 12.29 -7.31
C LYS A 32 10.64 11.08 -7.30
N SER A 33 11.74 11.19 -6.57
CA SER A 33 12.43 10.01 -6.05
C SER A 33 11.43 9.21 -5.22
N HIS A 34 11.24 7.94 -5.57
CA HIS A 34 10.50 7.00 -4.73
C HIS A 34 11.37 6.71 -3.49
N ALA A 35 11.40 7.64 -2.54
CA ALA A 35 11.94 7.39 -1.20
C ALA A 35 10.94 6.53 -0.42
N PHE A 36 10.70 5.31 -0.89
CA PHE A 36 10.01 4.27 -0.14
C PHE A 36 10.95 3.09 0.07
N GLU A 37 12.11 3.38 0.65
CA GLU A 37 12.83 2.37 1.41
C GLU A 37 12.45 2.57 2.88
N ARG A 38 11.33 1.96 3.29
CA ARG A 38 11.16 1.61 4.70
C ARG A 38 11.88 0.29 4.89
N GLU A 39 13.10 0.36 5.39
CA GLU A 39 13.73 -0.81 6.00
C GLU A 39 12.88 -1.16 7.23
N THR A 40 11.91 -2.04 7.02
CA THR A 40 11.14 -2.59 8.12
C THR A 40 12.04 -3.62 8.76
N THR A 41 12.71 -3.25 9.84
CA THR A 41 13.39 -4.23 10.69
C THR A 41 12.34 -5.21 11.20
N VAL A 42 12.27 -6.38 10.57
CA VAL A 42 11.43 -7.48 11.05
C VAL A 42 12.15 -8.08 12.23
N GLU A 43 11.82 -7.60 13.43
CA GLU A 43 12.19 -8.30 14.66
C GLU A 43 11.35 -9.59 14.70
N ALA A 44 11.94 -10.69 14.22
CA ALA A 44 11.32 -12.00 14.28
C ALA A 44 11.24 -12.45 15.73
N LYS A 45 10.13 -12.09 16.41
CA LYS A 45 9.82 -12.67 17.71
C LYS A 45 9.69 -14.19 17.54
N PRO A 46 10.24 -15.00 18.44
CA PRO A 46 10.07 -16.44 18.37
C PRO A 46 8.58 -16.74 18.30
N VAL A 47 8.18 -17.50 17.29
CA VAL A 47 6.80 -17.99 17.16
C VAL A 47 6.62 -19.05 18.24
N THR A 48 6.22 -18.62 19.44
CA THR A 48 5.86 -19.53 20.52
C THR A 48 4.49 -20.11 20.21
N GLY A 49 4.47 -21.40 19.87
CA GLY A 49 3.24 -22.14 19.61
C GLY A 49 3.57 -23.57 19.22
N SER A 50 2.77 -24.53 19.68
CA SER A 50 2.85 -25.90 19.19
C SER A 50 2.26 -25.94 17.78
N ASP A 51 3.09 -26.17 16.76
CA ASP A 51 2.55 -26.47 15.44
C ASP A 51 1.89 -27.85 15.50
N ARG A 52 0.59 -27.90 15.17
CA ARG A 52 -0.16 -29.14 15.08
C ARG A 52 -0.51 -29.33 13.62
N LYS A 53 0.10 -30.33 13.00
CA LYS A 53 -0.27 -30.76 11.65
C LYS A 53 -1.76 -31.13 11.63
N VAL A 54 -2.57 -30.33 10.94
CA VAL A 54 -4.03 -30.54 10.81
C VAL A 54 -4.42 -31.31 9.55
N GLY A 55 -3.48 -31.54 8.63
CA GLY A 55 -3.75 -32.28 7.40
C GLY A 55 -2.55 -32.41 6.49
N THR A 56 -2.72 -33.16 5.39
CA THR A 56 -1.78 -33.25 4.27
C THR A 56 -2.59 -33.26 2.98
N VAL A 57 -2.20 -32.47 1.99
CA VAL A 57 -2.80 -32.50 0.66
C VAL A 57 -1.76 -32.98 -0.33
N THR A 58 -2.01 -34.12 -0.97
CA THR A 58 -1.11 -34.71 -1.98
C THR A 58 -1.90 -34.94 -3.27
N GLY A 59 -1.39 -34.50 -4.42
CA GLY A 59 -2.01 -34.78 -5.72
C GLY A 59 -3.30 -34.01 -6.03
N THR A 60 -3.42 -32.76 -5.59
CA THR A 60 -4.61 -31.93 -5.90
C THR A 60 -4.73 -31.66 -7.40
N ARG A 61 -5.93 -31.88 -7.96
CA ARG A 61 -6.34 -31.40 -9.31
C ARG A 61 -7.24 -30.16 -9.22
N ALA A 62 -7.50 -29.67 -8.02
CA ALA A 62 -8.37 -28.53 -7.81
C ALA A 62 -7.73 -27.27 -8.38
N ARG A 63 -8.51 -26.51 -9.16
CA ARG A 63 -8.05 -25.23 -9.73
C ARG A 63 -7.93 -24.12 -8.68
N ARG A 64 -8.56 -24.29 -7.50
CA ARG A 64 -8.60 -23.29 -6.41
C ARG A 64 -8.55 -23.97 -5.05
N ILE A 65 -8.08 -23.22 -4.06
CA ILE A 65 -8.00 -23.63 -2.66
C ILE A 65 -9.35 -23.31 -1.98
N ALA A 66 -9.79 -24.17 -1.07
CA ALA A 66 -10.95 -23.88 -0.23
C ALA A 66 -10.69 -22.63 0.64
N GLY A 67 -11.53 -21.61 0.50
CA GLY A 67 -11.33 -20.31 1.16
C GLY A 67 -10.48 -19.30 0.36
N ASP A 68 -10.22 -19.56 -0.92
CA ASP A 68 -9.57 -18.60 -1.83
C ASP A 68 -10.32 -17.25 -1.86
N ASN A 69 -9.57 -16.16 -1.67
CA ASN A 69 -10.09 -14.80 -1.60
C ASN A 69 -9.87 -14.01 -2.90
N SER A 70 -9.48 -14.67 -4.00
CA SER A 70 -9.11 -13.98 -5.25
C SER A 70 -10.20 -13.08 -5.84
N GLY A 71 -11.48 -13.36 -5.56
CA GLY A 71 -12.63 -12.61 -6.10
C GLY A 71 -13.25 -11.61 -5.11
N ALA A 72 -12.83 -11.66 -3.84
CA ALA A 72 -13.38 -10.83 -2.77
C ALA A 72 -12.28 -9.94 -2.18
N TYR A 73 -11.65 -9.11 -3.01
CA TYR A 73 -10.50 -8.26 -2.67
C TYR A 73 -10.66 -7.40 -1.41
N ARG A 74 -11.89 -7.11 -0.98
CA ARG A 74 -12.20 -6.32 0.21
C ARG A 74 -12.48 -7.17 1.46
N ALA A 75 -12.66 -8.48 1.32
CA ALA A 75 -12.80 -9.38 2.46
C ALA A 75 -11.44 -9.48 3.15
N ARG A 76 -11.36 -8.92 4.36
CA ARG A 76 -10.14 -9.01 5.18
C ARG A 76 -10.04 -10.40 5.79
N VAL A 77 -8.87 -11.02 5.70
CA VAL A 77 -8.57 -12.26 6.43
C VAL A 77 -8.63 -11.93 7.92
N GLN A 78 -9.56 -12.57 8.63
CA GLN A 78 -9.63 -12.44 10.08
C GLN A 78 -8.52 -13.29 10.70
N ARG A 79 -7.77 -12.68 11.61
CA ARG A 79 -6.78 -13.42 12.40
C ARG A 79 -7.54 -14.44 13.25
N ILE A 80 -7.14 -15.70 13.18
CA ILE A 80 -7.67 -16.73 14.09
C ILE A 80 -7.31 -16.27 15.51
N ARG A 81 -8.32 -15.96 16.34
CA ARG A 81 -8.10 -15.74 17.76
C ARG A 81 -7.72 -17.07 18.37
N ASN A 82 -6.50 -17.15 18.91
CA ASN A 82 -6.16 -18.26 19.79
C ASN A 82 -7.09 -18.20 21.01
N PRO A 83 -7.79 -19.28 21.37
CA PRO A 83 -8.67 -19.32 22.54
C PRO A 83 -7.92 -19.26 23.90
N GLY A 84 -6.71 -18.70 23.94
CA GLY A 84 -5.92 -18.43 25.14
C GLY A 84 -5.61 -16.95 25.36
N GLN A 85 -6.07 -16.03 24.49
CA GLN A 85 -5.99 -14.59 24.74
C GLN A 85 -7.32 -14.08 25.30
N THR A 86 -7.65 -14.52 26.51
CA THR A 86 -8.55 -13.73 27.36
C THR A 86 -7.78 -12.48 27.74
N GLY A 87 -8.28 -11.31 27.37
CA GLY A 87 -7.67 -10.04 27.76
C GLY A 87 -7.42 -10.04 29.26
N ALA A 88 -6.18 -9.77 29.65
CA ALA A 88 -5.91 -9.37 31.02
C ALA A 88 -6.87 -8.22 31.34
N ALA A 89 -7.76 -8.43 32.30
CA ALA A 89 -8.54 -7.35 32.87
C ALA A 89 -7.57 -6.24 33.31
N PRO A 90 -7.89 -4.95 33.12
CA PRO A 90 -7.03 -3.88 33.62
C PRO A 90 -6.85 -4.08 35.13
N SER A 91 -5.59 -4.21 35.55
CA SER A 91 -5.21 -4.31 36.95
C SER A 91 -5.70 -3.08 37.70
N ALA A 92 -6.27 -3.27 38.88
CA ALA A 92 -6.90 -2.23 39.70
C ALA A 92 -5.93 -1.15 40.26
N GLU A 93 -4.72 -1.04 39.72
CA GLU A 93 -3.74 -0.01 40.09
C GLU A 93 -3.85 1.29 39.26
N ASP A 94 -4.55 1.28 38.13
CA ASP A 94 -4.71 2.46 37.26
C ASP A 94 -5.83 3.44 37.70
N VAL A 95 -6.34 3.30 38.93
CA VAL A 95 -7.28 4.25 39.53
C VAL A 95 -6.67 4.82 40.81
N ARG A 96 -5.72 5.74 40.66
CA ARG A 96 -5.40 6.76 41.67
C ARG A 96 -5.04 8.07 41.01
#